data_AF-A0A6I3LVP1-F1
#
_entry.id   AF-A0A6I3LVP1-F1
#
_cell.length_a   1.000
_cell.length_b   1.000
_cell.length_c   1.000
_cell.angle_alpha   90.00
_cell.angle_beta   90.00
_cell.angle_gamma   90.00
#
_symmetry.space_group_name_H-M   'P 1'
#
loop_
_entity.id
_entity.type
_entity.pdbx_description
1 polymer ?
#
loop_
_entity_poly.entity_id
_entity_poly.type
_entity_poly.pdbx_seq_one_letter_code
_entity_poly.pdbx_strand_id
1 'polypeptide(L)' 'MNDSVDNYAIKQALENEVCPVHQKQAAIEVTTTGFQFSSCCAEFNKELTSKATKMTTDQITASINNIFKKGFKF' A
#
# COMPACT_ATOMS: atom_id res chain seq x y z
N MET A 1 -1.45 -16.99 11.05
CA MET A 1 -0.91 -15.61 11.05
C MET A 1 -1.36 -14.98 9.74
N ASN A 2 -1.99 -13.82 9.85
CA ASN A 2 -2.92 -13.19 8.91
C ASN A 2 -2.60 -13.31 7.42
N ASP A 3 -3.51 -13.92 6.66
CA ASP A 3 -3.57 -13.89 5.19
C ASP A 3 -4.19 -12.55 4.69
N SER A 4 -3.98 -11.48 5.44
CA SER A 4 -4.71 -10.22 5.26
C SER A 4 -3.67 -9.14 5.07
N VAL A 5 -3.51 -8.70 3.81
CA VAL A 5 -2.77 -7.52 3.32
C VAL A 5 -1.89 -6.85 4.39
N ASP A 6 -0.58 -6.90 4.20
CA ASP A 6 0.43 -6.27 5.07
C ASP A 6 0.37 -4.74 4.95
N ASN A 7 -0.68 -4.16 5.54
CA ASN A 7 -0.95 -2.72 5.54
C ASN A 7 0.19 -1.95 6.17
N TYR A 8 0.93 -2.56 7.12
CA TYR A 8 2.12 -1.97 7.71
C TYR A 8 3.27 -1.84 6.71
N ALA A 9 3.52 -2.88 5.89
CA ALA A 9 4.57 -2.84 4.86
C ALA A 9 4.24 -1.80 3.78
N ILE A 10 2.96 -1.70 3.38
CA ILE A 10 2.49 -0.68 2.44
C ILE A 10 2.66 0.71 3.03
N LYS A 11 2.24 0.92 4.29
CA LYS A 11 2.43 2.20 5.00
C LYS A 11 3.91 2.60 5.01
N GLN A 12 4.79 1.71 5.46
CA GLN A 12 6.21 2.00 5.60
C GLN A 12 6.86 2.32 4.24
N ALA A 13 6.51 1.59 3.18
CA ALA A 13 7.02 1.87 1.83
C ALA A 13 6.61 3.27 1.33
N LEU A 14 5.38 3.68 1.62
CA LEU A 14 4.84 4.98 1.21
C LEU A 14 5.34 6.13 2.10
N GLU A 15 5.60 5.92 3.40
CA GLU A 15 6.19 6.93 4.28
C GLU A 15 7.67 7.20 3.98
N ASN A 16 8.37 6.22 3.40
CA ASN A 16 9.73 6.41 2.88
C ASN A 16 9.76 7.27 1.61
N GLU A 17 8.62 7.51 0.96
CA GLU A 17 8.55 8.38 -0.20
C GLU A 17 8.56 9.85 0.21
N VAL A 18 9.39 10.62 -0.50
CA VAL A 18 9.47 12.07 -0.38
C VAL A 18 8.89 12.71 -1.62
N CYS A 19 8.12 13.78 -1.42
CA CYS A 19 7.61 14.56 -2.53
C CYS A 19 8.79 15.10 -3.35
N PRO A 20 8.86 14.86 -4.67
CA PRO A 20 9.98 15.32 -5.49
C PRO A 20 10.04 16.85 -5.60
N VAL A 21 8.90 17.53 -5.40
CA VAL A 21 8.79 18.99 -5.51
C VAL A 21 9.16 19.69 -4.21
N HIS A 22 8.66 19.18 -3.07
CA HIS A 22 8.79 19.86 -1.78
C HIS A 22 9.76 19.17 -0.81
N GLN A 23 10.28 18.01 -1.19
CA GLN A 23 11.17 17.14 -0.38
C GLN A 23 10.61 16.85 1.02
N LYS A 24 9.28 16.77 1.13
CA LYS A 24 8.57 16.44 2.37
C LYS A 24 7.98 15.05 2.27
N GLN A 25 8.08 14.29 3.35
CA GLN A 25 7.41 13.01 3.50
C GLN A 25 5.91 13.23 3.70
N ALA A 26 5.10 12.29 3.24
CA ALA A 26 3.68 12.25 3.59
C ALA A 26 3.49 11.48 4.89
N ALA A 27 2.58 11.97 5.72
CA ALA A 27 2.11 11.22 6.87
C ALA A 27 0.99 10.27 6.43
N ILE A 28 1.10 9.00 6.83
CA ILE A 28 0.19 7.95 6.38
C ILE A 28 -0.43 7.27 7.60
N GLU A 29 -1.75 7.30 7.64
CA GLU A 29 -2.53 6.68 8.71
C GLU A 29 -3.32 5.51 8.13
N VAL A 30 -3.14 4.33 8.73
CA VAL A 30 -3.94 3.15 8.38
C VAL A 30 -5.24 3.26 9.16
N THR A 31 -6.34 3.38 8.43
CA THR A 31 -7.69 3.40 9.01
C THR A 31 -8.36 2.05 8.79
N THR A 32 -9.46 1.81 9.49
CA THR A 32 -10.27 0.59 9.31
C THR A 32 -10.85 0.44 7.91
N THR A 33 -10.95 1.53 7.16
CA THR A 33 -11.47 1.57 5.78
C THR A 33 -10.38 1.66 4.71
N GLY A 34 -9.10 1.82 5.08
CA GLY A 34 -8.00 1.88 4.12
C GLY A 34 -6.81 2.71 4.60
N PHE A 35 -6.33 3.62 3.73
CA PHE A 35 -5.19 4.49 3.99
C PHE A 35 -5.60 5.96 3.86
N GLN A 36 -5.19 6.77 4.82
CA GLN A 36 -5.36 8.22 4.80
C GLN A 36 -4.00 8.87 4.57
N PHE A 37 -3.89 9.66 3.49
CA PHE A 37 -2.65 10.31 3.06
C PHE A 37 -2.68 11.81 3.38
N SER A 38 -1.77 12.25 4.24
CA SER A 38 -1.51 13.66 4.53
C SER A 38 -0.21 14.07 3.82
N SER A 39 -0.34 14.62 2.61
CA SER A 39 0.78 15.04 1.76
C SER A 39 0.90 16.56 1.68
N CYS A 40 2.08 17.04 1.28
CA CYS A 40 2.34 18.47 1.11
C CYS A 40 1.68 19.09 -0.14
N CYS A 41 1.31 18.28 -1.14
CA CYS A 41 0.64 18.72 -2.36
C CYS A 41 -0.27 17.64 -2.94
N ALA A 42 -1.22 18.06 -3.80
CA ALA A 42 -2.22 17.19 -4.41
C ALA A 42 -1.62 16.17 -5.39
N GLU A 43 -0.59 16.55 -6.15
CA GLU A 43 0.08 15.63 -7.07
C GLU A 43 0.72 14.46 -6.32
N PHE A 44 1.46 14.77 -5.25
CA PHE A 44 2.06 13.73 -4.41
C PHE A 44 1.00 12.87 -3.71
N ASN A 45 -0.14 13.46 -3.32
CA ASN A 45 -1.26 12.68 -2.77
C ASN A 45 -1.79 11.66 -3.79
N LYS A 46 -1.97 12.10 -5.04
CA LYS A 46 -2.47 11.27 -6.13
C LYS A 46 -1.49 10.13 -6.45
N GLU A 47 -0.20 10.43 -6.42
CA GLU A 47 0.87 9.44 -6.64
C GLU A 47 0.90 8.37 -5.53
N LEU A 48 0.86 8.81 -4.26
CA LEU A 48 0.80 7.92 -3.10
C LEU A 48 -0.45 7.04 -3.11
N THR A 49 -1.62 7.63 -3.41
CA THR A 49 -2.88 6.88 -3.51
C THR A 49 -2.81 5.82 -4.61
N SER A 50 -2.24 6.17 -5.77
CA SER A 50 -2.05 5.25 -6.89
C SER A 50 -1.10 4.10 -6.52
N LYS A 51 0.05 4.41 -5.90
CA LYS A 51 0.99 3.39 -5.41
C LYS A 51 0.35 2.48 -4.37
N ALA A 52 -0.32 3.04 -3.37
CA ALA A 52 -0.99 2.27 -2.32
C ALA A 52 -2.02 1.29 -2.89
N THR A 53 -2.84 1.76 -3.82
CA THR A 53 -3.84 0.94 -4.52
C THR A 53 -3.17 -0.20 -5.29
N LYS A 54 -2.07 0.09 -6.00
CA LYS A 54 -1.33 -0.91 -6.76
C LYS A 54 -0.68 -1.95 -5.85
N MET A 55 -0.02 -1.53 -4.78
CA MET A 55 0.63 -2.43 -3.81
C MET A 55 -0.39 -3.33 -3.11
N THR A 56 -1.54 -2.77 -2.74
CA THR A 56 -2.66 -3.53 -2.16
C THR A 56 -3.18 -4.58 -3.15
N THR A 57 -3.43 -4.18 -4.39
CA THR A 57 -3.92 -5.09 -5.45
C THR A 57 -2.91 -6.20 -5.74
N ASP A 58 -1.62 -5.88 -5.80
CA ASP A 58 -0.54 -6.84 -6.06
C ASP A 58 -0.43 -7.86 -4.92
N GLN A 59 -0.46 -7.41 -3.67
CA GLN A 59 -0.49 -8.29 -2.50
C GLN A 59 -1.72 -9.21 -2.50
N ILE A 60 -2.92 -8.67 -2.75
CA ILE A 60 -4.14 -9.47 -2.82
C ILE A 60 -4.02 -10.51 -3.94
N THR A 61 -3.53 -10.12 -5.11
CA THR A 61 -3.33 -11.02 -6.25
C THR A 61 -2.31 -12.13 -5.92
N ALA A 62 -1.21 -11.77 -5.26
CA ALA A 62 -0.18 -12.71 -4.83
C ALA A 62 -0.72 -13.69 -3.78
N SER A 63 -1.48 -13.22 -2.80
CA SER A 63 -2.14 -14.06 -1.80
C SER A 63 -3.13 -15.02 -2.44
N ILE A 64 -4.00 -14.53 -3.33
CA ILE A 64 -4.94 -15.37 -4.09
C ILE A 64 -4.17 -16.44 -4.87
N ASN A 65 -3.14 -16.06 -5.63
CA ASN A 65 -2.33 -17.00 -6.42
C ASN A 65 -1.63 -18.05 -5.54
N ASN A 66 -1.15 -17.65 -4.36
CA ASN A 66 -0.54 -18.56 -3.40
C ASN A 66 -1.57 -19.55 -2.82
N ILE A 67 -2.78 -19.10 -2.50
CA ILE A 67 -3.88 -19.96 -2.07
C ILE A 67 -4.24 -20.95 -3.17
N PHE A 68 -4.39 -20.49 -4.42
CA PHE A 68 -4.65 -21.36 -5.57
C PHE A 68 -3.55 -22.40 -5.75
N LYS A 69 -2.27 -22.02 -5.69
CA LYS A 69 -1.13 -22.95 -5.79
C LYS A 69 -1.06 -23.96 -4.64
N LYS A 70 -1.41 -23.55 -3.41
CA LYS A 70 -1.45 -24.46 -2.26
C LYS A 70 -2.68 -25.38 -2.29
N GLY A 71 -3.81 -24.88 -2.76
CA GLY A 71 -5.06 -25.64 -2.90
C GLY A 71 -5.07 -26.63 -4.05
N PHE A 72 -4.24 -26.41 -5.09
CA PHE A 72 -4.07 -27.32 -6.23
C PHE A 72 -2.88 -28.27 -6.11
N LYS A 73 -2.29 -28.45 -4.93
CA LYS A 73 -1.45 -29.63 -4.66
C LYS A 73 -2.35 -30.86 -4.52
N PHE A 74 -2.72 -31.45 -5.66
CA PHE A 74 -3.13 -32.85 -5.76
C PHE A 74 -1.89 -33.74 -5.82
#